data_AF-A0A4Q4U8K6-F1
#
_entry.id   AF-A0A4Q4U8K6-F1
#
_cell.length_a   1.000
_cell.length_b   1.000
_cell.length_c   1.000
_cell.angle_alpha   90.00
_cell.angle_beta   90.00
_cell.angle_gamma   90.00
#
_symmetry.space_group_name_H-M   'P 1'
#
loop_
_entity.id
_entity.type
_entity.pdbx_description
1 polymer ?
#
loop_
_entity_poly.entity_id
_entity_poly.type
_entity_poly.pdbx_seq_one_letter_code
_entity_poly.pdbx_strand_id
1 'polypeptide(L)'
;MGMRLPGGVTDAAGFWDMLINKRSGRCEVPKDRYNAETWYGPGKIGHTPSKYVYFLDNINLANIDSSFWTMAKEEIEAMDPQQRLTLEVVYECLQNAGQNPASFEGRK
;
A
#
# COMPACT_ATOMS: atom_id res chain seq x y z
N MET A 1 -7.15 -10.42 -9.55
CA MET A 1 -7.30 -9.27 -8.63
C MET A 1 -5.96 -9.03 -7.94
N GLY A 2 -5.53 -7.78 -7.80
CA GLY A 2 -4.39 -7.39 -6.95
C GLY A 2 -4.85 -6.29 -6.00
N MET A 3 -4.32 -6.25 -4.77
CA MET A 3 -4.67 -5.23 -3.79
C MET A 3 -3.59 -5.07 -2.71
N ARG A 4 -3.56 -3.90 -2.08
CA ARG A 4 -2.84 -3.63 -0.84
C ARG A 4 -3.79 -2.89 0.08
N LEU A 5 -4.11 -3.49 1.22
CA LEU A 5 -5.09 -2.94 2.16
C LEU A 5 -4.54 -2.97 3.60
N PRO A 6 -5.04 -2.08 4.48
CA PRO A 6 -4.68 -2.06 5.90
C PRO A 6 -5.02 -3.38 6.61
N GLY A 7 -4.23 -3.76 7.62
CA GLY A 7 -4.41 -5.01 8.38
C GLY A 7 -3.73 -6.22 7.75
N GLY A 8 -2.64 -6.00 7.02
CA GLY A 8 -1.77 -7.01 6.44
C GLY A 8 -2.36 -7.70 5.21
N VAL A 9 -3.34 -7.08 4.56
CA VAL A 9 -4.05 -7.68 3.43
C VAL A 9 -3.35 -7.35 2.12
N THR A 10 -2.73 -8.36 1.53
CA THR A 10 -1.96 -8.24 0.27
C THR A 10 -2.60 -8.97 -0.90
N ASP A 11 -3.64 -9.77 -0.66
CA ASP A 11 -4.32 -10.54 -1.70
C ASP A 11 -5.82 -10.73 -1.41
N ALA A 12 -6.52 -11.32 -2.37
CA ALA A 12 -7.96 -11.55 -2.27
C ALA A 12 -8.34 -12.57 -1.18
N ALA A 13 -7.47 -13.55 -0.89
CA ALA A 13 -7.72 -14.57 0.12
C ALA A 13 -7.64 -13.98 1.54
N GLY A 14 -6.61 -13.18 1.80
CA GLY A 14 -6.44 -12.43 3.05
C GLY A 14 -7.54 -11.40 3.25
N PHE A 15 -8.00 -10.74 2.18
CA PHE A 15 -9.15 -9.84 2.26
C PHE A 15 -10.42 -10.60 2.65
N TRP A 16 -10.69 -11.74 2.01
CA TRP A 16 -11.85 -12.56 2.31
C TRP A 16 -11.83 -13.10 3.74
N ASP A 17 -10.68 -13.57 4.22
CA ASP A 17 -10.49 -14.00 5.60
C ASP A 17 -10.75 -12.86 6.60
N MET A 18 -10.24 -11.66 6.31
CA MET A 18 -10.50 -10.47 7.14
C MET A 18 -12.00 -10.19 7.27
N LEU A 19 -12.75 -10.30 6.17
CA LEU A 19 -14.20 -10.07 6.15
C LEU A 19 -14.97 -11.14 6.93
N ILE A 20 -14.68 -12.43 6.69
CA ILE A 20 -15.35 -13.55 7.40
C ILE A 20 -15.13 -13.44 8.90
N ASN A 21 -13.89 -13.13 9.31
CA ASN A 21 -13.53 -13.02 10.72
C ASN A 21 -13.85 -11.64 11.32
N LYS A 22 -14.49 -10.74 10.56
CA LYS A 22 -14.86 -9.38 10.99
C LYS A 22 -13.69 -8.60 11.59
N ARG A 23 -12.49 -8.82 11.05
CA ARG A 23 -11.26 -8.15 11.52
C ARG A 23 -11.23 -6.70 11.01
N SER A 24 -10.57 -5.82 11.75
CA SER A 24 -10.34 -4.43 11.38
C SER A 24 -8.86 -4.19 11.19
N GLY A 25 -8.47 -3.53 10.10
CA GLY A 25 -7.09 -3.08 9.85
C GLY A 25 -6.72 -1.80 10.59
N ARG A 26 -7.48 -1.46 11.64
CA ARG A 26 -7.27 -0.26 12.45
C ARG A 26 -6.00 -0.44 13.27
N CYS A 27 -5.08 0.50 13.15
CA CYS A 27 -3.83 0.52 13.87
C CYS A 27 -3.54 1.91 14.45
N GLU A 28 -2.54 2.01 15.31
CA GLU A 28 -1.95 3.30 15.66
C GLU A 28 -1.04 3.77 14.52
N VAL A 29 -0.76 5.08 14.48
CA VAL A 29 0.19 5.62 13.50
C VAL A 29 1.57 4.98 13.72
N PRO A 30 2.14 4.32 12.69
CA PRO A 30 3.47 3.72 12.83
C PRO A 30 4.55 4.76 13.15
N LYS A 31 5.49 4.40 14.04
CA LYS A 31 6.50 5.34 14.58
C LYS A 31 7.46 5.89 13.51
N ASP A 32 7.62 5.16 12.41
CA ASP A 32 8.42 5.51 11.23
C ASP A 32 7.75 6.53 10.31
N ARG A 33 6.46 6.86 10.52
CA ARG A 33 5.73 7.82 9.67
C ARG A 33 5.89 9.25 10.16
N TYR A 34 5.42 9.54 11.37
CA TYR A 34 5.54 10.83 12.03
C TYR A 34 5.23 10.69 13.53
N ASN A 35 5.60 11.69 14.32
CA ASN A 35 5.28 11.71 15.76
C ASN A 35 3.79 12.04 15.98
N ALA A 36 2.95 11.02 16.04
CA ALA A 36 1.51 11.19 16.23
C ALA A 36 1.12 11.76 17.60
N GLU A 37 1.93 11.55 18.64
CA GLU A 37 1.66 12.11 19.97
C GLU A 37 1.69 13.64 19.97
N THR A 38 2.51 14.25 19.11
CA THR A 38 2.54 15.72 18.95
C THR A 38 1.23 16.28 18.40
N TRP A 39 0.51 15.50 17.60
CA TRP A 39 -0.68 15.96 16.89
C TRP A 39 -1.98 15.48 17.52
N TYR A 40 -1.93 14.65 18.56
CA TYR A 40 -3.13 14.17 19.23
C TYR A 40 -3.70 15.23 20.18
N GLY A 41 -4.95 15.63 19.95
CA GLY A 41 -5.61 16.66 20.75
C GLY A 41 -7.11 16.75 20.47
N PRO A 42 -7.94 15.86 21.06
CA PRO A 42 -9.39 15.93 20.93
C PRO A 42 -9.93 17.31 21.35
N GLY A 43 -10.69 17.97 20.48
CA GLY A 43 -11.29 19.28 20.75
C GLY A 43 -10.33 20.48 20.61
N LYS A 44 -9.06 20.27 20.24
CA LYS A 44 -8.10 21.35 19.97
C LYS A 44 -8.01 21.65 18.48
N ILE A 45 -8.06 22.94 18.11
CA ILE A 45 -7.87 23.39 16.73
C ILE A 45 -6.46 22.99 16.26
N GLY A 46 -6.35 22.49 15.03
CA GLY A 46 -5.08 22.05 14.44
C GLY A 46 -4.54 20.72 14.95
N HIS A 47 -5.31 19.98 15.76
CA HIS A 47 -4.94 18.65 16.25
C HIS A 47 -5.93 17.58 15.77
N THR A 48 -5.45 16.34 15.75
CA THR A 48 -6.23 15.16 15.40
C THR A 48 -6.97 14.62 16.64
N PRO A 49 -8.25 14.24 16.51
CA PRO A 49 -9.02 13.71 17.64
C PRO A 49 -8.79 12.21 17.89
N SER A 50 -8.07 11.51 17.02
CA SER A 50 -7.86 10.06 17.07
C SER A 50 -6.39 9.71 16.92
N LYS A 51 -5.92 8.76 17.73
CA LYS A 51 -4.60 8.11 17.57
C LYS A 51 -4.63 6.95 16.57
N TYR A 52 -5.85 6.53 16.19
CA TYR A 52 -6.07 5.37 15.36
C TYR A 52 -6.40 5.76 13.93
N VAL A 53 -5.87 4.96 13.01
CA VAL A 53 -5.79 5.18 11.57
C VAL A 53 -5.79 3.82 10.85
N TYR A 54 -5.72 3.84 9.53
CA TYR A 54 -5.61 2.66 8.69
C TYR A 54 -4.40 2.83 7.78
N PHE A 55 -3.27 2.25 8.16
CA PHE A 55 -2.04 2.27 7.36
C PHE A 55 -1.83 0.93 6.67
N LEU A 56 -1.14 0.96 5.54
CA LEU A 56 -0.63 -0.24 4.90
C LEU A 56 0.55 -0.77 5.73
N ASP A 57 0.48 -2.06 6.09
CA ASP A 57 1.49 -2.71 6.91
C ASP A 57 2.76 -2.98 6.13
N ASN A 58 3.91 -2.69 6.74
CA ASN A 58 5.24 -3.08 6.25
C ASN A 58 5.54 -2.74 4.78
N ILE A 59 4.83 -1.77 4.20
CA ILE A 59 5.20 -1.27 2.88
C ILE A 59 6.38 -0.33 3.11
N ASN A 60 7.58 -0.86 2.91
CA ASN A 60 8.74 -0.02 2.68
C ASN A 60 8.52 0.69 1.35
N LEU A 61 7.84 1.83 1.41
CA LEU A 61 7.55 2.66 0.25
C LEU A 61 8.83 3.04 -0.49
N ALA A 62 10.01 2.98 0.15
CA ALA A 62 11.30 3.25 -0.46
C ALA A 62 11.90 2.06 -1.24
N ASN A 63 11.48 0.82 -0.98
CA ASN A 63 12.05 -0.38 -1.60
C ASN A 63 11.04 -1.06 -2.52
N ILE A 64 11.13 -0.77 -3.82
CA ILE A 64 10.54 -1.55 -4.92
C ILE A 64 11.69 -2.15 -5.73
N ASP A 65 11.48 -3.32 -6.33
CA ASP A 65 12.52 -4.00 -7.12
C ASP A 65 12.84 -3.21 -8.39
N SER A 66 13.90 -2.40 -8.35
CA SER A 66 14.35 -1.59 -9.48
C SER A 66 14.82 -2.44 -10.66
N SER A 67 15.32 -3.65 -10.40
CA SER A 67 15.78 -4.55 -11.45
C SER A 67 14.60 -5.11 -12.25
N PHE A 68 13.45 -5.29 -11.61
CA PHE A 68 12.23 -5.74 -12.27
C PHE A 68 11.64 -4.68 -13.22
N TRP A 69 11.63 -3.40 -12.82
CA TRP A 69 11.03 -2.31 -13.60
C TRP A 69 11.96 -1.67 -14.63
N THR A 70 13.22 -2.09 -14.71
CA THR A 70 14.24 -1.50 -15.62
C THR A 70 14.34 0.03 -15.45
N MET A 71 14.23 0.51 -14.20
CA MET A 71 14.35 1.92 -13.82
C MET A 71 15.58 2.13 -12.94
N ALA A 72 16.15 3.33 -12.95
CA ALA A 72 17.23 3.66 -12.03
C ALA A 72 16.70 3.72 -10.58
N LYS A 73 17.56 3.41 -9.61
CA LYS A 73 17.17 3.38 -8.20
C LYS A 73 16.72 4.78 -7.73
N GLU A 74 17.42 5.81 -8.18
CA GLU A 74 17.15 7.21 -7.84
C GLU A 74 15.79 7.67 -8.37
N GLU A 75 15.42 7.21 -9.58
CA GLU A 75 14.11 7.51 -10.18
C GLU A 75 13.00 6.89 -9.34
N ILE A 76 13.15 5.61 -9.00
CA ILE A 76 12.22 4.88 -8.16
C ILE A 76 12.06 5.53 -6.78
N GLU A 77 13.16 5.92 -6.12
CA GLU A 77 13.10 6.55 -4.80
C GLU A 77 12.33 7.86 -4.84
N ALA A 78 12.46 8.62 -5.94
CA ALA A 78 11.78 9.89 -6.16
C ALA A 78 10.31 9.76 -6.59
N MET A 79 9.87 8.59 -7.08
CA MET A 79 8.48 8.38 -7.51
C MET A 79 7.49 8.53 -6.35
N ASP A 80 6.27 8.97 -6.64
CA ASP A 80 5.23 8.95 -5.61
C ASP A 80 4.97 7.50 -5.16
N PRO A 81 4.88 7.22 -3.84
CA PRO A 81 4.65 5.86 -3.35
C PRO A 81 3.38 5.19 -3.89
N GLN A 82 2.34 5.96 -4.23
CA GLN A 82 1.11 5.42 -4.84
C GLN A 82 1.36 4.91 -6.25
N GLN A 83 2.20 5.58 -7.03
CA GLN A 83 2.57 5.13 -8.38
C GLN A 83 3.34 3.81 -8.31
N ARG A 84 4.32 3.73 -7.40
CA ARG A 84 5.09 2.50 -7.14
C ARG A 84 4.17 1.33 -6.75
N LEU A 85 3.25 1.55 -5.81
CA LEU A 85 2.29 0.54 -5.39
C LEU A 85 1.34 0.11 -6.52
N THR A 86 0.91 1.06 -7.34
CA THR A 86 0.01 0.77 -8.46
C THR A 86 0.67 -0.15 -9.48
N LEU A 87 1.97 0.05 -9.78
CA LEU A 87 2.72 -0.81 -10.68
C LEU A 87 2.73 -2.28 -10.22
N GLU A 88 3.05 -2.53 -8.95
CA GLU A 88 3.03 -3.88 -8.37
C GLU A 88 1.63 -4.50 -8.41
N VAL A 89 0.62 -3.75 -7.96
CA VAL A 89 -0.76 -4.25 -7.86
C VAL A 89 -1.34 -4.59 -9.23
N VAL A 90 -1.07 -3.78 -10.25
CA VAL A 90 -1.51 -4.05 -11.63
C VAL A 90 -0.82 -5.29 -12.16
N TYR A 91 0.50 -5.43 -11.94
CA TYR A 91 1.24 -6.60 -12.38
C TYR A 91 0.73 -7.90 -11.72
N GLU A 92 0.53 -7.90 -10.41
CA GLU A 92 -0.08 -9.04 -9.69
C GLU A 92 -1.50 -9.33 -10.18
N CYS A 93 -2.27 -8.29 -10.52
CA CYS A 93 -3.62 -8.47 -11.05
C CYS A 93 -3.58 -9.23 -12.39
N LEU A 94 -2.64 -8.88 -13.28
CA LEU A 94 -2.42 -9.58 -14.55
C LEU A 94 -1.96 -11.02 -14.33
N GLN A 95 -1.01 -11.25 -13.41
CA GLN A 95 -0.57 -12.61 -13.07
C GLN A 95 -1.72 -13.48 -12.55
N ASN A 96 -2.52 -12.93 -11.63
CA ASN A 96 -3.70 -13.63 -11.09
C ASN A 96 -4.77 -13.90 -12.15
N ALA A 97 -4.80 -13.13 -13.24
CA ALA A 97 -5.66 -13.39 -14.39
C ALA A 97 -5.07 -14.42 -15.38
N GLY A 98 -3.87 -14.94 -15.11
CA GLY A 98 -3.14 -15.82 -16.03
C GLY A 98 -2.71 -15.11 -17.32
N GLN A 99 -2.62 -13.79 -17.30
CA GLN A 99 -2.34 -12.97 -18.47
C GLN A 99 -0.85 -12.61 -18.54
N ASN A 100 -0.27 -12.69 -19.73
CA ASN A 100 1.09 -12.19 -19.97
C ASN A 100 1.02 -10.67 -20.20
N PRO A 101 1.67 -9.83 -19.37
CA PRO A 101 1.68 -8.38 -19.56
C PRO A 101 2.18 -7.93 -20.93
N ALA A 102 3.17 -8.64 -21.51
CA ALA A 102 3.70 -8.33 -22.84
C ALA A 102 2.64 -8.44 -23.96
N SER A 103 1.59 -9.24 -23.77
CA SER A 103 0.51 -9.37 -24.74
C SER A 103 -0.39 -8.12 -24.87
N PHE A 104 -0.25 -7.16 -23.94
CA PHE A 104 -0.99 -5.90 -23.94
C PHE A 104 -0.17 -4.74 -24.50
N GLU A 105 1.10 -4.94 -24.81
CA GLU A 105 1.94 -3.90 -25.38
C GLU A 105 1.39 -3.44 -26.74
N GLY A 106 1.22 -2.12 -26.92
CA GLY A 106 0.71 -1.54 -28.16
C GLY A 106 -0.79 -1.75 -28.45
N ARG A 107 -1.55 -2.35 -27.51
CA ARG A 107 -3.01 -2.44 -27.62
C ARG A 107 -3.63 -1.07 -27.38
N LYS A 108 -4.53 -0.66 -28.27
CA LYS A 108 -5.28 0.60 -28.19
C LYS A 108 -6.61 0.43 -27.47
#